data_AF-D9VVL7-F1
#
_entry.id   AF-D9VVL7-F1
#
_cell.length_a   1.000
_cell.length_b   1.000
_cell.length_c   1.000
_cell.angle_alpha   90.00
_cell.angle_beta   90.00
_cell.angle_gamma   90.00
#
_symmetry.space_group_name_H-M   'P 1'
#
loop_
_entity.id
_entity.type
_entity.pdbx_description
1 polymer ?
#
loop_
_entity_poly.entity_id
_entity_poly.type
_entity_poly.pdbx_seq_one_letter_code
_entity_poly.pdbx_strand_id
1 'polypeptide(L)'
;MGPARSSGRLRARPGHGCPRAGRSGAGRTGVPEMPMPRRRTSLTVAFATAAAALATAAPASAATTVVNCPAQNLQTAIDNAASGDTLLVRGTCTGTFTIGKSLTLAGSSGATLNGNNAGRTLTVNGPTTVRVTLTGLTLTGGAGVGLGGGLFNNGATVTLRSSTVRNNTSTEEGGGIGSLGTTTLDGSTVRDNTSKYGGGIANGPGVLTVFWSTVRGNTATQWGGGLLVAGQARVVGSTITANTAQGGPLSGGGIYNFSNLTLLGNSITANTPNNCSSTTPLAGCTTV
;
A
#
# COMPACT_ATOMS: atom_id res chain seq x y z
N MET A 1 -46.11 -27.34 28.68
CA MET A 1 -46.81 -26.10 29.07
C MET A 1 -45.89 -24.93 28.77
N GLY A 2 -46.20 -24.12 27.76
CA GLY A 2 -45.64 -22.77 27.61
C GLY A 2 -46.36 -21.76 28.53
N PRO A 3 -46.23 -20.43 28.35
CA PRO A 3 -45.60 -19.76 27.21
C PRO A 3 -44.67 -18.56 27.51
N ALA A 4 -44.01 -18.13 26.43
CA ALA A 4 -43.35 -16.86 26.23
C ALA A 4 -44.31 -15.65 26.30
N ARG A 5 -43.76 -14.45 26.53
CA ARG A 5 -44.31 -13.19 25.99
C ARG A 5 -43.22 -12.15 25.71
N SER A 6 -43.09 -11.81 24.43
CA SER A 6 -42.48 -10.62 23.87
C SER A 6 -43.36 -9.39 24.06
N SER A 7 -42.78 -8.20 24.16
CA SER A 7 -43.43 -6.98 23.66
C SER A 7 -42.41 -5.89 23.37
N GLY A 8 -42.10 -5.69 22.09
CA GLY A 8 -41.44 -4.49 21.61
C GLY A 8 -42.42 -3.33 21.47
N ARG A 9 -41.89 -2.10 21.53
CA ARG A 9 -42.50 -0.91 20.91
C ARG A 9 -41.39 0.01 20.39
N LEU A 10 -41.12 -0.08 19.09
CA LEU A 10 -40.64 1.05 18.29
C LEU A 10 -41.81 2.03 18.08
N ARG A 11 -41.58 3.33 18.25
CA ARG A 11 -42.40 4.38 17.63
C ARG A 11 -41.50 5.35 16.87
N ALA A 12 -41.99 5.72 15.69
CA ALA A 12 -41.32 6.49 14.65
C ALA A 12 -41.26 8.01 14.92
N ARG A 13 -40.34 8.64 14.18
CA ARG A 13 -40.09 10.09 13.95
C ARG A 13 -41.30 10.79 13.25
N PRO A 14 -41.28 12.06 12.76
CA PRO A 14 -40.29 13.16 12.83
C PRO A 14 -40.88 14.56 13.18
N GLY A 15 -40.03 15.55 13.43
CA GLY A 15 -40.43 16.96 13.56
C GLY A 15 -39.46 17.90 12.85
N HIS A 16 -39.80 18.29 11.62
CA HIS A 16 -39.21 19.43 10.91
C HIS A 16 -39.75 20.74 11.49
N GLY A 17 -38.89 21.75 11.68
CA GLY A 17 -39.31 23.08 12.13
C GLY A 17 -38.24 24.16 11.97
N CYS A 18 -38.18 24.75 10.78
CA CYS A 18 -37.78 26.15 10.53
C CYS A 18 -38.82 26.68 9.53
N PRO A 19 -39.22 27.98 9.52
CA PRO A 19 -38.36 29.15 9.75
C PRO A 19 -39.06 30.33 10.51
N ARG A 20 -38.32 31.41 10.80
CA ARG A 20 -38.87 32.78 10.73
C ARG A 20 -37.78 33.84 10.73
N ALA A 21 -37.75 34.61 9.63
CA ALA A 21 -37.05 35.87 9.51
C ALA A 21 -37.83 36.97 10.26
N GLY A 22 -37.10 37.82 10.99
CA GLY A 22 -37.61 39.00 11.67
C GLY A 22 -36.68 40.19 11.40
N ARG A 23 -37.25 41.24 10.82
CA ARG A 23 -36.60 42.45 10.31
C ARG A 23 -37.03 43.63 11.20
N SER A 24 -36.11 44.41 11.72
CA SER A 24 -36.25 45.82 12.18
C SER A 24 -34.91 46.23 12.82
N GLY A 25 -34.43 47.46 12.84
CA GLY A 25 -34.85 48.78 12.35
C GLY A 25 -33.63 49.69 12.60
N ALA A 26 -33.23 50.50 11.62
CA ALA A 26 -33.38 51.96 11.63
C ALA A 26 -32.54 52.70 12.69
N GLY A 27 -31.67 53.62 12.23
CA GLY A 27 -31.24 54.72 13.07
C GLY A 27 -30.00 55.49 12.62
N ARG A 28 -30.26 56.66 12.02
CA ARG A 28 -29.53 57.94 12.23
C ARG A 28 -28.22 58.18 11.47
N THR A 29 -28.25 59.02 10.43
CA THR A 29 -28.13 60.51 10.38
C THR A 29 -26.69 60.99 10.42
N GLY A 30 -26.28 61.72 9.37
CA GLY A 30 -25.08 62.55 9.39
C GLY A 30 -24.47 62.74 8.02
N VAL A 31 -24.99 63.69 7.23
CA VAL A 31 -24.27 64.25 6.08
C VAL A 31 -23.85 65.67 6.48
N PRO A 32 -22.54 65.98 6.47
CA PRO A 32 -22.08 67.35 6.30
C PRO A 32 -21.38 67.51 4.95
N GLU A 33 -21.80 68.53 4.20
CA GLU A 33 -21.06 69.13 3.09
C GLU A 33 -19.65 69.53 3.52
N MET A 34 -18.66 69.29 2.66
CA MET A 34 -17.35 69.93 2.74
C MET A 34 -16.99 70.60 1.41
N PRO A 35 -16.44 71.84 1.43
CA PRO A 35 -16.06 72.58 0.25
C PRO A 35 -14.69 72.15 -0.29
N MET A 36 -14.53 72.25 -1.62
CA MET A 36 -13.24 72.09 -2.31
C MET A 36 -12.27 73.24 -1.96
N PRO A 37 -10.97 72.93 -1.88
CA PRO A 37 -9.98 73.82 -2.45
C PRO A 37 -9.07 73.10 -3.46
N ARG A 38 -8.89 73.75 -4.61
CA ARG A 38 -7.86 73.45 -5.60
C ARG A 38 -6.48 73.76 -5.01
N ARG A 39 -5.54 72.82 -5.10
CA ARG A 39 -4.12 73.11 -5.38
C ARG A 39 -3.39 71.84 -5.84
N ARG A 40 -2.71 71.97 -6.97
CA ARG A 40 -1.89 70.94 -7.62
C ARG A 40 -0.57 70.81 -6.86
N THR A 41 -0.23 69.59 -6.45
CA THR A 41 1.14 69.21 -6.12
C THR A 41 1.33 67.78 -6.57
N SER A 42 2.12 67.59 -7.62
CA SER A 42 2.42 66.30 -8.24
C SER A 42 3.24 65.45 -7.27
N LEU A 43 2.62 64.40 -6.71
CA LEU A 43 3.32 63.38 -5.94
C LEU A 43 3.77 62.29 -6.94
N THR A 44 5.05 62.30 -7.30
CA THR A 44 5.65 61.20 -8.06
C THR A 44 5.76 59.97 -7.16
N VAL A 45 4.77 59.10 -7.22
CA VAL A 45 4.84 57.74 -6.65
C VAL A 45 5.76 56.93 -7.55
N ALA A 46 6.99 56.69 -7.10
CA ALA A 46 7.88 55.73 -7.73
C ALA A 46 7.31 54.32 -7.49
N PHE A 47 6.61 53.76 -8.49
CA PHE A 47 6.33 52.34 -8.55
C PHE A 47 7.65 51.61 -8.82
N ALA A 48 8.30 51.14 -7.75
CA ALA A 48 9.33 50.12 -7.90
C ALA A 48 8.62 48.84 -8.39
N THR A 49 8.74 48.55 -9.68
CA THR A 49 8.37 47.26 -10.24
C THR A 49 9.33 46.22 -9.68
N ALA A 50 8.96 45.60 -8.56
CA ALA A 50 9.58 44.36 -8.14
C ALA A 50 9.22 43.30 -9.18
N ALA A 51 10.06 43.16 -10.21
CA ALA A 51 10.07 42.00 -11.07
C ALA A 51 10.49 40.82 -10.19
N ALA A 52 9.50 40.18 -9.55
CA ALA A 52 9.70 38.88 -8.94
C ALA A 52 10.07 37.93 -10.07
N ALA A 53 11.36 37.65 -10.22
CA ALA A 53 11.82 36.55 -11.02
C ALA A 53 11.19 35.29 -10.42
N LEU A 54 10.09 34.82 -11.03
CA LEU A 54 9.58 33.48 -10.84
C LEU A 54 10.70 32.56 -11.31
N ALA A 55 11.58 32.18 -10.38
CA ALA A 55 12.47 31.06 -10.58
C ALA A 55 11.55 29.86 -10.84
N THR A 56 11.43 29.49 -12.12
CA THR A 56 10.85 28.22 -12.50
C THR A 56 11.76 27.18 -11.88
N ALA A 57 11.36 26.65 -10.71
CA ALA A 57 12.04 25.53 -10.12
C ALA A 57 12.05 24.43 -11.19
N ALA A 58 13.21 24.21 -11.82
CA ALA A 58 13.40 23.08 -12.70
C ALA A 58 12.94 21.85 -11.92
N PRO A 59 12.20 20.91 -12.54
CA PRO A 59 11.76 19.71 -11.84
C PRO A 59 13.01 19.09 -11.21
N ALA A 60 13.03 19.00 -9.88
CA ALA A 60 14.15 18.42 -9.16
C ALA A 60 14.35 17.01 -9.72
N SER A 61 15.43 16.83 -10.48
CA SER A 61 15.78 15.52 -11.01
C SER A 61 16.02 14.62 -9.79
N ALA A 62 15.30 13.50 -9.71
CA ALA A 62 15.48 12.53 -8.65
C ALA A 62 16.95 12.12 -8.58
N ALA A 63 17.59 12.33 -7.44
CA ALA A 63 19.00 11.99 -7.27
C ALA A 63 19.18 10.47 -7.25
N THR A 64 20.33 9.99 -7.73
CA THR A 64 20.72 8.58 -7.64
C THR A 64 21.92 8.44 -6.71
N THR A 65 21.75 7.67 -5.63
CA THR A 65 22.81 7.43 -4.64
C THR A 65 23.13 5.94 -4.57
N VAL A 66 24.41 5.58 -4.60
CA VAL A 66 24.85 4.18 -4.47
C VAL A 66 24.98 3.81 -2.99
N VAL A 67 24.43 2.66 -2.61
CA VAL A 67 24.52 2.07 -1.27
C VAL A 67 25.19 0.70 -1.36
N ASN A 68 26.44 0.62 -0.91
CA ASN A 68 27.27 -0.59 -0.91
C ASN A 68 27.18 -1.31 0.44
N CYS A 69 26.34 -2.34 0.52
CA CYS A 69 26.22 -3.17 1.72
C CYS A 69 27.22 -4.34 1.68
N PRO A 70 27.80 -4.74 2.84
CA PRO A 70 27.44 -4.31 4.20
C PRO A 70 28.18 -3.06 4.70
N ALA A 71 29.07 -2.45 3.90
CA ALA A 71 29.88 -1.31 4.34
C ALA A 71 29.08 -0.04 4.66
N GLN A 72 27.92 0.15 4.01
CA GLN A 72 27.02 1.27 4.22
C GLN A 72 25.70 0.81 4.84
N ASN A 73 25.14 1.65 5.71
CA ASN A 73 23.83 1.42 6.32
C ASN A 73 22.72 1.90 5.37
N LEU A 74 21.85 0.99 4.93
CA LEU A 74 20.75 1.32 4.04
C LEU A 74 19.67 2.20 4.69
N GLN A 75 19.37 2.02 6.00
CA GLN A 75 18.39 2.87 6.68
C GLN A 75 18.85 4.33 6.70
N THR A 76 20.13 4.58 7.01
CA THR A 76 20.71 5.93 6.96
C THR A 76 20.60 6.53 5.55
N ALA A 77 20.83 5.74 4.50
CA ALA A 77 20.66 6.20 3.12
C ALA A 77 19.18 6.55 2.80
N ILE A 78 18.23 5.77 3.29
CA ILE A 78 16.78 6.04 3.16
C ILE A 78 16.41 7.33 3.90
N ASP A 79 16.92 7.53 5.11
CA ASP A 79 16.63 8.70 5.94
C ASP A 79 17.11 9.98 5.26
N ASN A 80 18.32 9.95 4.70
CA ASN A 80 18.96 11.06 4.00
C ASN A 80 18.40 11.36 2.61
N ALA A 81 17.79 10.37 1.95
CA ALA A 81 17.22 10.55 0.61
C ALA A 81 16.04 11.53 0.60
N ALA A 82 15.95 12.37 -0.42
CA ALA A 82 14.77 13.18 -0.69
C ALA A 82 13.64 12.32 -1.27
N SER A 83 12.40 12.79 -1.15
CA SER A 83 11.27 12.10 -1.78
C SER A 83 11.42 12.14 -3.31
N GLY A 84 11.36 10.98 -3.94
CA GLY A 84 11.54 10.77 -5.39
C GLY A 84 12.88 10.15 -5.74
N ASP A 85 13.87 10.19 -4.84
CA ASP A 85 15.22 9.70 -5.10
C ASP A 85 15.29 8.19 -5.37
N THR A 86 16.39 7.80 -6.03
CA THR A 86 16.75 6.41 -6.28
C THR A 86 17.98 6.02 -5.46
N LEU A 87 17.87 4.92 -4.71
CA LEU A 87 18.99 4.28 -4.04
C LEU A 87 19.39 3.02 -4.82
N LEU A 88 20.60 3.02 -5.38
CA LEU A 88 21.18 1.86 -6.05
C LEU A 88 21.85 0.96 -5.00
N VAL A 89 21.16 -0.12 -4.64
CA VAL A 89 21.59 -1.08 -3.62
C VAL A 89 22.54 -2.12 -4.22
N ARG A 90 23.68 -2.34 -3.56
CA ARG A 90 24.66 -3.37 -3.91
C ARG A 90 24.96 -4.26 -2.70
N GLY A 91 25.14 -5.55 -2.95
CA GLY A 91 25.43 -6.54 -1.91
C GLY A 91 24.23 -6.85 -1.02
N THR A 92 24.51 -7.31 0.21
CA THR A 92 23.49 -7.72 1.19
C THR A 92 23.40 -6.72 2.32
N CYS A 93 22.28 -6.00 2.39
CA CYS A 93 21.94 -5.12 3.50
C CYS A 93 21.17 -5.92 4.56
N THR A 94 21.81 -6.15 5.70
CA THR A 94 21.22 -6.91 6.80
C THR A 94 20.59 -5.95 7.80
N GLY A 95 19.31 -6.17 8.13
CA GLY A 95 18.55 -5.35 9.05
C GLY A 95 17.08 -5.22 8.64
N THR A 96 16.34 -4.45 9.42
CA THR A 96 14.97 -4.06 9.11
C THR A 96 14.98 -2.63 8.58
N PHE A 97 14.14 -2.36 7.57
CA PHE A 97 14.13 -1.07 6.88
C PHE A 97 12.73 -0.46 6.88
N THR A 98 12.65 0.86 7.02
CA THR A 98 11.39 1.61 6.98
C THR A 98 11.46 2.75 5.98
N ILE A 99 10.48 2.81 5.07
CA ILE A 99 10.31 3.89 4.10
C ILE A 99 9.00 4.62 4.38
N GLY A 100 9.09 5.93 4.61
CA GLY A 100 7.94 6.82 4.86
C GLY A 100 7.68 7.85 3.75
N LYS A 101 8.43 7.77 2.64
CA LYS A 101 8.43 8.76 1.55
C LYS A 101 8.55 8.06 0.19
N SER A 102 8.22 8.76 -0.89
CA SER A 102 8.33 8.15 -2.23
C SER A 102 9.81 7.91 -2.56
N LEU A 103 10.18 6.68 -2.94
CA LEU A 103 11.55 6.29 -3.23
C LEU A 103 11.59 5.15 -4.24
N THR A 104 12.72 5.04 -4.96
CA THR A 104 13.07 3.84 -5.70
C THR A 104 14.26 3.16 -5.05
N LEU A 105 14.13 1.89 -4.68
CA LEU A 105 15.26 1.02 -4.36
C LEU A 105 15.55 0.14 -5.58
N ALA A 106 16.69 0.36 -6.21
CA ALA A 106 17.14 -0.39 -7.38
C ALA A 106 18.27 -1.34 -6.97
N GLY A 107 18.04 -2.63 -7.08
CA GLY A 107 19.05 -3.66 -6.84
C GLY A 107 19.98 -3.81 -8.03
N SER A 108 21.28 -3.80 -7.77
CA SER A 108 22.28 -4.36 -8.68
C SER A 108 22.29 -5.90 -8.58
N SER A 109 22.84 -6.61 -9.57
CA SER A 109 22.81 -8.08 -9.67
C SER A 109 23.07 -8.80 -8.32
N GLY A 110 22.01 -9.36 -7.73
CA GLY A 110 22.06 -10.09 -6.45
C GLY A 110 21.80 -9.27 -5.18
N ALA A 111 21.48 -7.98 -5.30
CA ALA A 111 21.22 -7.11 -4.16
C ALA A 111 20.08 -7.65 -3.27
N THR A 112 20.39 -7.78 -1.98
CA THR A 112 19.53 -8.46 -1.01
C THR A 112 19.29 -7.57 0.20
N LEU A 113 18.02 -7.45 0.59
CA LEU A 113 17.59 -6.96 1.90
C LEU A 113 17.32 -8.20 2.77
N ASN A 114 18.09 -8.38 3.83
CA ASN A 114 17.98 -9.53 4.72
C ASN A 114 17.52 -9.08 6.12
N GLY A 115 16.30 -9.43 6.50
CA GLY A 115 15.72 -9.11 7.80
C GLY A 115 16.40 -9.76 9.00
N ASN A 116 17.29 -10.74 8.79
CA ASN A 116 18.03 -11.46 9.82
C ASN A 116 17.15 -12.03 10.95
N ASN A 117 15.92 -12.39 10.63
CA ASN A 117 14.87 -12.83 11.54
C ASN A 117 14.56 -11.83 12.67
N ALA A 118 14.90 -10.55 12.50
CA ALA A 118 14.76 -9.51 13.53
C ALA A 118 13.43 -8.73 13.46
N GLY A 119 12.54 -9.11 12.53
CA GLY A 119 11.29 -8.41 12.26
C GLY A 119 10.98 -8.39 10.78
N ARG A 120 10.14 -7.43 10.36
CA ARG A 120 9.85 -7.23 8.94
C ARG A 120 11.11 -6.77 8.21
N THR A 121 11.44 -7.39 7.08
CA THR A 121 12.60 -6.94 6.28
C THR A 121 12.40 -5.51 5.79
N LEU A 122 11.23 -5.19 5.25
CA LEU A 122 10.89 -3.84 4.79
C LEU A 122 9.46 -3.45 5.19
N THR A 123 9.32 -2.28 5.83
CA THR A 123 8.04 -1.64 6.12
C THR A 123 7.90 -0.37 5.29
N VAL A 124 6.78 -0.23 4.57
CA VAL A 124 6.43 0.98 3.84
C VAL A 124 5.22 1.62 4.52
N ASN A 125 5.41 2.81 5.06
CA ASN A 125 4.36 3.59 5.73
C ASN A 125 3.98 4.80 4.87
N GLY A 126 2.69 5.07 4.77
CA GLY A 126 2.21 6.30 4.17
C GLY A 126 0.83 6.16 3.53
N PRO A 127 0.19 7.27 3.19
CA PRO A 127 -1.02 7.26 2.37
C PRO A 127 -0.71 6.77 0.94
N THR A 128 -1.77 6.55 0.15
CA THR A 128 -1.67 6.09 -1.25
C THR A 128 -0.85 7.01 -2.16
N THR A 129 -0.59 8.26 -1.76
CA THR A 129 0.27 9.20 -2.47
C THR A 129 1.77 8.90 -2.33
N VAL A 130 2.18 8.14 -1.31
CA VAL A 130 3.55 7.63 -1.18
C VAL A 130 3.75 6.48 -2.15
N ARG A 131 4.75 6.60 -3.03
CA ARG A 131 5.05 5.63 -4.09
C ARG A 131 6.44 5.04 -3.88
N VAL A 132 6.51 3.75 -3.57
CA VAL A 132 7.77 3.02 -3.42
C VAL A 132 7.93 2.01 -4.54
N THR A 133 9.04 2.07 -5.26
CA THR A 133 9.40 1.10 -6.29
C THR A 133 10.60 0.28 -5.84
N LEU A 134 10.48 -1.05 -5.88
CA LEU A 134 11.55 -2.00 -5.65
C LEU A 134 11.86 -2.69 -6.98
N THR A 135 13.08 -2.59 -7.48
CA THR A 135 13.47 -3.20 -8.76
C THR A 135 14.67 -4.10 -8.57
N GLY A 136 14.63 -5.35 -9.04
CA GLY A 136 15.80 -6.24 -9.03
C GLY A 136 16.31 -6.62 -7.63
N LEU A 137 15.46 -6.60 -6.60
CA LEU A 137 15.85 -6.86 -5.22
C LEU A 137 15.38 -8.23 -4.73
N THR A 138 16.15 -8.82 -3.81
CA THR A 138 15.69 -9.94 -2.99
C THR A 138 15.35 -9.46 -1.58
N LEU A 139 14.15 -9.72 -1.09
CA LEU A 139 13.74 -9.52 0.30
C LEU A 139 13.63 -10.89 0.97
N THR A 140 14.43 -11.11 2.02
CA THR A 140 14.55 -12.42 2.68
C THR A 140 14.77 -12.30 4.18
N GLY A 141 14.55 -13.41 4.91
CA GLY A 141 14.91 -13.50 6.33
C GLY A 141 14.08 -12.59 7.22
N GLY A 142 12.87 -12.21 6.79
CA GLY A 142 11.94 -11.46 7.62
C GLY A 142 11.18 -12.38 8.57
N ALA A 143 10.94 -11.91 9.79
CA ALA A 143 10.15 -12.58 10.84
C ALA A 143 9.16 -11.57 11.45
N GLY A 144 8.15 -11.18 10.67
CA GLY A 144 7.22 -10.11 11.03
C GLY A 144 6.14 -10.54 12.05
N VAL A 145 5.88 -9.71 13.05
CA VAL A 145 4.71 -9.88 13.93
C VAL A 145 3.49 -9.21 13.30
N GLY A 146 2.41 -9.98 13.09
CA GLY A 146 1.20 -9.52 12.39
C GLY A 146 1.31 -9.70 10.88
N LEU A 147 1.18 -8.60 10.13
CA LEU A 147 1.22 -8.61 8.67
C LEU A 147 2.65 -8.46 8.12
N GLY A 148 2.98 -9.21 7.07
CA GLY A 148 4.18 -9.02 6.25
C GLY A 148 5.47 -9.45 6.93
N GLY A 149 6.06 -10.58 6.52
CA GLY A 149 7.40 -10.98 6.95
C GLY A 149 8.49 -10.27 6.15
N GLY A 150 8.43 -10.38 4.82
CA GLY A 150 9.38 -9.72 3.92
C GLY A 150 9.04 -8.25 3.68
N LEU A 151 7.78 -7.99 3.29
CA LEU A 151 7.27 -6.65 3.02
C LEU A 151 5.95 -6.43 3.75
N PHE A 152 5.85 -5.33 4.47
CA PHE A 152 4.57 -4.80 4.94
C PHE A 152 4.28 -3.44 4.28
N ASN A 153 3.21 -3.39 3.50
CA ASN A 153 2.70 -2.14 2.93
C ASN A 153 1.53 -1.61 3.77
N ASN A 154 1.80 -0.59 4.58
CA ASN A 154 0.87 0.02 5.52
C ASN A 154 0.16 1.25 4.92
N GLY A 155 -0.48 1.07 3.78
CA GLY A 155 -1.36 2.08 3.14
C GLY A 155 -0.78 2.80 1.91
N ALA A 156 0.49 2.57 1.57
CA ALA A 156 1.17 3.21 0.46
C ALA A 156 0.90 2.51 -0.89
N THR A 157 1.45 3.07 -1.97
CA THR A 157 1.53 2.41 -3.28
C THR A 157 2.92 1.79 -3.45
N VAL A 158 3.00 0.47 -3.46
CA VAL A 158 4.27 -0.28 -3.63
C VAL A 158 4.27 -1.04 -4.95
N THR A 159 5.34 -0.93 -5.71
CA THR A 159 5.57 -1.73 -6.92
C THR A 159 6.85 -2.55 -6.78
N LEU A 160 6.76 -3.86 -6.97
CA LEU A 160 7.89 -4.77 -7.08
C LEU A 160 8.06 -5.14 -8.55
N ARG A 161 9.22 -4.82 -9.13
CA ARG A 161 9.59 -5.16 -10.51
C ARG A 161 10.77 -6.10 -10.51
N SER A 162 10.67 -7.23 -11.21
CA SER A 162 11.76 -8.21 -11.34
C SER A 162 12.42 -8.53 -9.99
N SER A 163 11.62 -8.60 -8.93
CA SER A 163 12.10 -8.74 -7.55
C SER A 163 11.67 -10.08 -6.97
N THR A 164 12.37 -10.55 -5.94
CA THR A 164 12.08 -11.80 -5.24
C THR A 164 11.77 -11.53 -3.76
N VAL A 165 10.65 -12.04 -3.26
CA VAL A 165 10.33 -12.08 -1.83
C VAL A 165 10.32 -13.53 -1.39
N ARG A 166 11.31 -13.93 -0.56
CA ARG A 166 11.48 -15.35 -0.20
C ARG A 166 11.92 -15.62 1.21
N ASN A 167 11.64 -16.82 1.72
CA ASN A 167 12.13 -17.27 3.03
C ASN A 167 11.82 -16.25 4.13
N ASN A 168 10.60 -15.72 4.12
CA ASN A 168 10.10 -14.83 5.16
C ASN A 168 8.93 -15.48 5.89
N THR A 169 8.78 -15.13 7.15
CA THR A 169 7.70 -15.61 8.00
C THR A 169 6.95 -14.43 8.60
N SER A 170 5.63 -14.55 8.72
CA SER A 170 4.82 -13.67 9.57
C SER A 170 3.92 -14.47 10.52
N THR A 171 3.54 -13.88 11.65
CA THR A 171 2.71 -14.58 12.65
C THR A 171 1.23 -14.62 12.29
N GLU A 172 0.72 -13.68 11.49
CA GLU A 172 -0.70 -13.62 11.11
C GLU A 172 -0.88 -13.71 9.60
N GLU A 173 -0.55 -12.65 8.85
CA GLU A 173 -0.89 -12.59 7.43
C GLU A 173 0.29 -12.22 6.54
N GLY A 174 0.36 -12.80 5.34
CA GLY A 174 1.34 -12.42 4.33
C GLY A 174 2.77 -12.75 4.75
N GLY A 175 3.15 -14.02 4.72
CA GLY A 175 4.49 -14.45 5.11
C GLY A 175 5.57 -13.71 4.32
N GLY A 176 5.38 -13.61 3.01
CA GLY A 176 6.18 -12.76 2.13
C GLY A 176 5.71 -11.31 2.20
N ILE A 177 4.47 -11.06 1.77
CA ILE A 177 3.92 -9.72 1.57
C ILE A 177 2.58 -9.58 2.29
N GLY A 178 2.49 -8.63 3.23
CA GLY A 178 1.23 -8.16 3.80
C GLY A 178 0.91 -6.76 3.29
N SER A 179 -0.27 -6.54 2.73
CA SER A 179 -0.63 -5.24 2.13
C SER A 179 -1.99 -4.73 2.59
N LEU A 180 -1.99 -3.57 3.23
CA LEU A 180 -3.17 -2.74 3.48
C LEU A 180 -3.35 -1.64 2.42
N GLY A 181 -2.27 -1.32 1.69
CA GLY A 181 -2.26 -0.35 0.59
C GLY A 181 -2.36 -1.00 -0.80
N THR A 182 -1.97 -0.24 -1.82
CA THR A 182 -1.89 -0.75 -3.21
C THR A 182 -0.54 -1.42 -3.43
N THR A 183 -0.55 -2.67 -3.86
CA THR A 183 0.68 -3.43 -4.15
C THR A 183 0.62 -4.04 -5.54
N THR A 184 1.68 -3.83 -6.32
CA THR A 184 1.82 -4.35 -7.68
C THR A 184 3.07 -5.22 -7.78
N LEU A 185 2.92 -6.43 -8.32
CA LEU A 185 4.01 -7.33 -8.68
C LEU A 185 4.08 -7.43 -10.20
N ASP A 186 5.26 -7.11 -10.73
CA ASP A 186 5.60 -7.06 -12.15
C ASP A 186 6.82 -7.96 -12.37
N GLY A 187 6.67 -9.06 -13.10
CA GLY A 187 7.80 -9.94 -13.40
C GLY A 187 8.49 -10.48 -12.14
N SER A 188 7.77 -10.60 -11.03
CA SER A 188 8.35 -10.83 -9.70
C SER A 188 8.06 -12.24 -9.18
N THR A 189 8.82 -12.68 -8.18
CA THR A 189 8.66 -14.00 -7.55
C THR A 189 8.39 -13.87 -6.06
N VAL A 190 7.34 -14.53 -5.56
CA VAL A 190 7.08 -14.70 -4.13
C VAL A 190 7.14 -16.18 -3.80
N ARG A 191 8.13 -16.60 -3.01
CA ARG A 191 8.34 -18.04 -2.77
C ARG A 191 8.81 -18.42 -1.39
N ASP A 192 8.48 -19.63 -0.96
CA ASP A 192 9.04 -20.23 0.26
C ASP A 192 8.80 -19.35 1.50
N ASN A 193 7.68 -18.63 1.52
CA ASN A 193 7.27 -17.81 2.67
C ASN A 193 6.21 -18.54 3.49
N THR A 194 6.14 -18.24 4.78
CA THR A 194 5.24 -18.91 5.72
C THR A 194 4.43 -17.91 6.55
N SER A 195 3.14 -18.15 6.73
CA SER A 195 2.30 -17.41 7.68
C SER A 195 1.11 -18.26 8.15
N LYS A 196 0.22 -17.66 8.94
CA LYS A 196 -1.06 -18.28 9.28
C LYS A 196 -2.08 -18.15 8.15
N TYR A 197 -2.14 -16.98 7.52
CA TYR A 197 -3.01 -16.64 6.41
C TYR A 197 -2.20 -16.02 5.26
N GLY A 198 -2.42 -16.43 4.02
CA GLY A 198 -1.68 -15.86 2.89
C GLY A 198 -0.18 -16.14 2.98
N GLY A 199 0.24 -17.40 2.86
CA GLY A 199 1.63 -17.82 3.07
C GLY A 199 2.62 -16.98 2.25
N GLY A 200 2.30 -16.75 0.99
CA GLY A 200 3.03 -15.83 0.12
C GLY A 200 2.58 -14.38 0.32
N ILE A 201 1.32 -14.11 -0.02
CA ILE A 201 0.76 -12.76 -0.08
C ILE A 201 -0.58 -12.73 0.65
N ALA A 202 -0.78 -11.75 1.51
CA ALA A 202 -2.08 -11.36 2.04
C ALA A 202 -2.41 -9.92 1.61
N ASN A 203 -3.54 -9.77 0.93
CA ASN A 203 -4.09 -8.49 0.55
C ASN A 203 -5.31 -8.18 1.42
N GLY A 204 -5.14 -7.26 2.36
CA GLY A 204 -6.22 -6.69 3.18
C GLY A 204 -7.10 -5.73 2.36
N PRO A 205 -7.55 -4.57 2.89
CA PRO A 205 -8.52 -3.71 2.21
C PRO A 205 -7.99 -3.00 0.95
N GLY A 206 -6.69 -3.06 0.68
CA GLY A 206 -6.06 -2.40 -0.47
C GLY A 206 -6.24 -3.13 -1.81
N VAL A 207 -5.54 -2.66 -2.84
CA VAL A 207 -5.58 -3.26 -4.18
C VAL A 207 -4.31 -4.08 -4.44
N LEU A 208 -4.46 -5.33 -4.86
CA LEU A 208 -3.37 -6.18 -5.31
C LEU A 208 -3.41 -6.37 -6.83
N THR A 209 -2.32 -6.08 -7.51
CA THR A 209 -2.12 -6.50 -8.90
C THR A 209 -0.91 -7.42 -9.00
N VAL A 210 -1.08 -8.60 -9.58
CA VAL A 210 0.01 -9.55 -9.84
C VAL A 210 0.03 -9.84 -11.32
N PHE A 211 1.12 -9.49 -12.00
CA PHE A 211 1.22 -9.69 -13.44
C PHE A 211 2.58 -10.27 -13.84
N TRP A 212 2.55 -11.22 -14.78
CA TRP A 212 3.73 -11.94 -15.29
C TRP A 212 4.65 -12.44 -14.17
N SER A 213 4.06 -12.84 -13.04
CA SER A 213 4.76 -13.13 -11.80
C SER A 213 4.56 -14.59 -11.37
N THR A 214 5.40 -15.05 -10.45
CA THR A 214 5.33 -16.41 -9.90
C THR A 214 5.11 -16.37 -8.40
N VAL A 215 4.09 -17.07 -7.91
CA VAL A 215 3.86 -17.30 -6.48
C VAL A 215 3.93 -18.80 -6.21
N ARG A 216 5.00 -19.26 -5.53
CA ARG A 216 5.25 -20.70 -5.40
C ARG A 216 5.83 -21.16 -4.08
N GLY A 217 5.56 -22.39 -3.66
CA GLY A 217 6.21 -22.98 -2.48
C GLY A 217 5.86 -22.29 -1.16
N ASN A 218 4.83 -21.44 -1.14
CA ASN A 218 4.46 -20.73 0.08
C ASN A 218 3.50 -21.57 0.93
N THR A 219 3.57 -21.39 2.25
CA THR A 219 2.80 -22.20 3.21
C THR A 219 1.97 -21.32 4.14
N ALA A 220 0.67 -21.59 4.21
CA ALA A 220 -0.24 -21.03 5.21
C ALA A 220 -0.69 -22.13 6.18
N THR A 221 -0.69 -21.86 7.49
CA THR A 221 -1.22 -22.85 8.46
C THR A 221 -2.75 -22.94 8.43
N GLN A 222 -3.44 -21.93 7.90
CA GLN A 222 -4.89 -21.96 7.69
C GLN A 222 -5.27 -21.79 6.23
N TRP A 223 -5.33 -20.56 5.71
CA TRP A 223 -5.94 -20.28 4.40
C TRP A 223 -5.01 -19.51 3.47
N GLY A 224 -5.11 -19.80 2.17
CA GLY A 224 -4.39 -19.07 1.12
C GLY A 224 -2.90 -19.38 1.18
N GLY A 225 -2.49 -20.58 0.77
CA GLY A 225 -1.07 -20.95 0.80
C GLY A 225 -0.22 -19.98 -0.03
N GLY A 226 -0.67 -19.70 -1.26
CA GLY A 226 -0.08 -18.67 -2.11
C GLY A 226 -0.61 -17.29 -1.77
N LEU A 227 -1.91 -17.08 -2.01
CA LEU A 227 -2.58 -15.79 -1.89
C LEU A 227 -3.80 -15.90 -0.97
N LEU A 228 -3.94 -14.93 -0.07
CA LEU A 228 -5.20 -14.62 0.59
C LEU A 228 -5.68 -13.24 0.13
N VAL A 229 -6.90 -13.20 -0.42
CA VAL A 229 -7.49 -12.00 -1.01
C VAL A 229 -8.68 -11.57 -0.17
N ALA A 230 -8.54 -10.48 0.57
CA ALA A 230 -9.61 -9.81 1.31
C ALA A 230 -10.00 -8.45 0.70
N GLY A 231 -9.12 -7.86 -0.12
CA GLY A 231 -9.38 -6.65 -0.92
C GLY A 231 -9.60 -6.94 -2.39
N GLN A 232 -9.54 -5.89 -3.21
CA GLN A 232 -9.61 -6.05 -4.67
C GLN A 232 -8.30 -6.63 -5.19
N ALA A 233 -8.38 -7.70 -5.99
CA ALA A 233 -7.21 -8.29 -6.61
C ALA A 233 -7.39 -8.56 -8.10
N ARG A 234 -6.30 -8.40 -8.85
CA ARG A 234 -6.20 -8.80 -10.25
C ARG A 234 -4.91 -9.59 -10.48
N VAL A 235 -5.05 -10.81 -10.98
CA VAL A 235 -3.91 -11.69 -11.31
C VAL A 235 -3.95 -11.97 -12.82
N VAL A 236 -2.87 -11.65 -13.52
CA VAL A 236 -2.79 -11.73 -14.99
C VAL A 236 -1.51 -12.43 -15.44
N GLY A 237 -1.60 -13.38 -16.36
CA GLY A 237 -0.43 -13.99 -17.00
C GLY A 237 0.57 -14.59 -16.00
N SER A 238 0.10 -15.02 -14.83
CA SER A 238 0.95 -15.39 -13.69
C SER A 238 0.85 -16.87 -13.37
N THR A 239 1.86 -17.40 -12.66
CA THR A 239 1.90 -18.79 -12.20
C THR A 239 1.75 -18.86 -10.69
N ILE A 240 0.77 -19.62 -10.20
CA ILE A 240 0.54 -19.88 -8.77
C ILE A 240 0.58 -21.40 -8.56
N THR A 241 1.69 -21.89 -8.00
CA THR A 241 1.97 -23.34 -7.98
C THR A 241 2.69 -23.83 -6.74
N ALA A 242 2.49 -25.09 -6.36
CA ALA A 242 3.18 -25.71 -5.22
C ALA A 242 2.98 -24.96 -3.90
N ASN A 243 1.89 -24.22 -3.74
CA ASN A 243 1.56 -23.57 -2.47
C ASN A 243 0.69 -24.48 -1.61
N THR A 244 0.84 -24.37 -0.28
CA THR A 244 0.18 -25.25 0.68
C THR A 244 -0.62 -24.44 1.71
N ALA A 245 -1.88 -24.83 1.93
CA ALA A 245 -2.70 -24.37 3.04
C ALA A 245 -3.08 -25.57 3.92
N GLN A 246 -2.94 -25.44 5.24
CA GLN A 246 -3.14 -26.55 6.19
C GLN A 246 -4.48 -26.50 6.93
N GLY A 247 -5.34 -25.52 6.66
CA GLY A 247 -6.64 -25.34 7.34
C GLY A 247 -7.75 -26.32 6.92
N GLY A 248 -7.42 -27.35 6.12
CA GLY A 248 -8.37 -28.35 5.61
C GLY A 248 -8.81 -28.14 4.15
N PRO A 249 -9.70 -28.99 3.61
CA PRO A 249 -9.94 -29.14 2.16
C PRO A 249 -10.39 -27.89 1.41
N LEU A 250 -11.02 -26.93 2.10
CA LEU A 250 -11.53 -25.68 1.51
C LEU A 250 -10.58 -24.50 1.73
N SER A 251 -9.30 -24.74 2.02
CA SER A 251 -8.39 -23.70 2.48
C SER A 251 -7.66 -22.92 1.38
N GLY A 252 -7.86 -23.25 0.10
CA GLY A 252 -7.27 -22.48 -0.99
C GLY A 252 -5.74 -22.58 -0.95
N GLY A 253 -5.20 -23.74 -1.32
CA GLY A 253 -3.76 -23.95 -1.37
C GLY A 253 -3.05 -22.91 -2.22
N GLY A 254 -3.57 -22.66 -3.42
CA GLY A 254 -3.09 -21.59 -4.30
C GLY A 254 -3.65 -20.25 -3.87
N ILE A 255 -4.98 -20.11 -3.91
CA ILE A 255 -5.70 -18.88 -3.61
C ILE A 255 -6.87 -19.15 -2.69
N TYR A 256 -6.99 -18.37 -1.62
CA TYR A 256 -8.23 -18.21 -0.88
C TYR A 256 -8.80 -16.81 -1.13
N ASN A 257 -10.02 -16.72 -1.64
CA ASN A 257 -10.64 -15.46 -2.02
C ASN A 257 -11.90 -15.16 -1.20
N PHE A 258 -11.84 -14.08 -0.41
CA PHE A 258 -12.95 -13.49 0.34
C PHE A 258 -13.63 -12.32 -0.39
N SER A 259 -13.10 -11.87 -1.53
CA SER A 259 -13.48 -10.58 -2.12
C SER A 259 -13.51 -10.62 -3.65
N ASN A 260 -13.35 -9.47 -4.31
CA ASN A 260 -13.35 -9.38 -5.76
C ASN A 260 -11.96 -9.71 -6.33
N LEU A 261 -11.86 -10.88 -6.96
CA LEU A 261 -10.67 -11.37 -7.64
C LEU A 261 -10.95 -11.58 -9.13
N THR A 262 -10.15 -10.93 -9.97
CA THR A 262 -10.13 -11.18 -11.42
C THR A 262 -8.91 -12.01 -11.80
N LEU A 263 -9.13 -13.12 -12.51
CA LEU A 263 -8.09 -13.99 -13.05
C LEU A 263 -8.12 -13.95 -14.58
N LEU A 264 -6.97 -13.72 -15.22
CA LEU A 264 -6.85 -13.68 -16.68
C LEU A 264 -5.55 -14.36 -17.15
N GLY A 265 -5.68 -15.46 -17.90
CA GLY A 265 -4.54 -16.13 -18.53
C GLY A 265 -3.49 -16.65 -17.52
N ASN A 266 -3.93 -17.13 -16.35
CA ASN A 266 -3.04 -17.63 -15.31
C ASN A 266 -2.88 -19.16 -15.38
N SER A 267 -1.77 -19.65 -14.84
CA SER A 267 -1.58 -21.06 -14.51
C SER A 267 -1.66 -21.24 -13.00
N ILE A 268 -2.71 -21.90 -12.51
CA ILE A 268 -2.91 -22.16 -11.07
C ILE A 268 -3.03 -23.67 -10.92
N THR A 269 -1.97 -24.32 -10.41
CA THR A 269 -1.82 -25.78 -10.45
C THR A 269 -1.02 -26.31 -9.28
N ALA A 270 -1.16 -27.60 -8.95
CA ALA A 270 -0.30 -28.29 -7.98
C ALA A 270 -0.26 -27.60 -6.61
N ASN A 271 -1.37 -26.99 -6.18
CA ASN A 271 -1.48 -26.43 -4.84
C ASN A 271 -2.30 -27.35 -3.93
N THR A 272 -1.94 -27.40 -2.65
CA THR A 272 -2.54 -28.28 -1.66
C THR A 272 -3.30 -27.45 -0.62
N PRO A 273 -4.56 -27.77 -0.29
CA PRO A 273 -5.31 -28.94 -0.69
C PRO A 273 -6.05 -28.78 -2.02
N ASN A 274 -6.08 -27.57 -2.56
CA ASN A 274 -6.69 -27.22 -3.84
C ASN A 274 -6.05 -25.96 -4.42
N ASN A 275 -6.27 -25.73 -5.71
CA ASN A 275 -5.79 -24.51 -6.38
C ASN A 275 -6.51 -23.26 -5.90
N CYS A 276 -7.84 -23.30 -5.75
CA CYS A 276 -8.60 -22.17 -5.25
C CYS A 276 -9.73 -22.57 -4.31
N SER A 277 -10.06 -21.65 -3.41
CA SER A 277 -11.27 -21.67 -2.60
C SER A 277 -11.89 -20.28 -2.53
N SER A 278 -13.21 -20.20 -2.63
CA SER A 278 -13.98 -18.96 -2.50
C SER A 278 -15.44 -19.28 -2.18
N THR A 279 -16.17 -18.30 -1.64
CA THR A 279 -17.61 -18.41 -1.33
C THR A 279 -18.49 -18.34 -2.58
N THR A 280 -17.94 -17.88 -3.71
CA THR A 280 -18.60 -17.89 -5.02
C THR A 280 -17.72 -18.57 -6.06
N PRO A 281 -18.29 -19.12 -7.15
CA PRO A 281 -17.48 -19.71 -8.23
C PRO A 281 -16.47 -18.70 -8.78
N LEU A 282 -15.19 -19.05 -8.71
CA LEU A 282 -14.09 -18.19 -9.17
C LEU A 282 -13.72 -18.57 -10.60
N ALA A 283 -14.19 -17.79 -11.57
CA ALA A 283 -13.84 -17.99 -12.98
C ALA A 283 -12.31 -17.91 -13.18
N GLY A 284 -11.76 -18.81 -13.99
CA GLY A 284 -10.32 -18.87 -14.26
C GLY A 284 -9.49 -19.59 -13.21
N CYS A 285 -10.12 -20.30 -12.25
CA CYS A 285 -9.42 -21.23 -11.38
C CYS A 285 -10.18 -22.55 -11.21
N THR A 286 -9.50 -23.66 -11.41
CA THR A 286 -10.02 -25.00 -11.07
C THR A 286 -9.84 -25.26 -9.58
N THR A 287 -10.68 -26.08 -8.98
CA THR A 287 -10.59 -26.45 -7.55
C THR A 287 -9.77 -27.72 -7.30
N VAL A 288 -9.23 -28.34 -8.35
CA VAL A 288 -8.37 -29.54 -8.31
C VAL A 288 -6.96 -29.18 -8.69
#